data_AF-A0A091CA51-F1
#
_entry.id   AF-A0A091CA51-F1
#
_cell.length_a   1.000
_cell.length_b   1.000
_cell.length_c   1.000
_cell.angle_alpha   90.00
_cell.angle_beta   90.00
_cell.angle_gamma   90.00
#
_symmetry.space_group_name_H-M   'P 1'
#
loop_
_entity.id
_entity.type
_entity.pdbx_description
1 polymer ?
#
loop_
_entity_poly.entity_id
_entity_poly.type
_entity_poly.pdbx_seq_one_letter_code
_entity_poly.pdbx_strand_id
1 'polypeptide(L)'
;MKKIFLTSYFAGTLKQFQSFIKDNAIIDKAVVYIPTAGNVEEYTGYIDEGKKALKELNFMIDELDITQYSEKFISKKTRKC
;
A
#
# COMPACT_ATOMS: atom_id res chain seq x y z
N MET A 1 16.35 11.11 2.04
CA MET A 1 15.09 11.87 1.86
C MET A 1 13.92 10.92 1.99
N LYS A 2 12.84 11.30 2.69
CA LYS A 2 11.62 10.47 2.82
C LYS A 2 10.75 10.65 1.56
N LYS A 3 10.26 9.56 0.97
CA LYS A 3 9.32 9.57 -0.16
C LYS A 3 7.94 9.21 0.38
N ILE A 4 7.02 10.16 0.40
CA ILE A 4 5.68 9.98 0.99
C ILE A 4 4.64 10.46 -0.01
N PHE A 5 3.67 9.60 -0.32
CA PHE A 5 2.50 9.92 -1.11
C PHE A 5 1.26 9.83 -0.21
N LEU A 6 0.59 10.96 0.00
CA LEU A 6 -0.64 11.04 0.80
C LEU A 6 -1.84 11.26 -0.14
N THR A 7 -2.90 10.50 0.08
CA THR A 7 -4.13 10.61 -0.69
C THR A 7 -5.33 10.25 0.17
N SER A 8 -6.47 10.91 -0.09
CA SER A 8 -7.75 10.58 0.56
C SER A 8 -8.38 9.32 -0.01
N TYR A 9 -8.14 9.03 -1.29
CA TYR A 9 -8.70 7.87 -1.99
C TYR A 9 -7.74 7.39 -3.09
N PHE A 10 -7.08 6.26 -2.84
CA PHE A 10 -5.99 5.80 -3.69
C PHE A 10 -6.43 5.46 -5.12
N ALA A 11 -7.52 4.70 -5.28
CA ALA A 11 -8.02 4.33 -6.60
C ALA A 11 -8.46 5.54 -7.44
N GLY A 12 -8.90 6.63 -6.80
CA GLY A 12 -9.22 7.90 -7.47
C GLY A 12 -8.01 8.78 -7.81
N THR A 13 -6.81 8.44 -7.37
CA THR A 13 -5.60 9.28 -7.48
C THR A 13 -4.43 8.59 -8.19
N LEU A 14 -4.71 7.59 -9.02
CA LEU A 14 -3.67 6.80 -9.70
C LEU A 14 -2.78 7.61 -10.62
N LYS A 15 -3.32 8.64 -11.29
CA LYS A 15 -2.51 9.53 -12.13
C LYS A 15 -1.46 10.27 -11.30
N GLN A 16 -1.84 10.78 -10.13
CA GLN A 16 -0.92 11.45 -9.20
C GLN A 16 0.11 10.46 -8.63
N PHE A 17 -0.31 9.24 -8.31
CA PHE A 17 0.59 8.19 -7.83
C PHE A 17 1.62 7.77 -8.90
N GLN A 18 1.20 7.62 -10.15
CA GLN A 18 2.10 7.30 -11.26
C GLN A 18 3.14 8.41 -11.48
N SER A 19 2.72 9.68 -11.45
CA SER A 19 3.66 10.81 -11.51
C SER A 19 4.63 10.78 -10.32
N PHE A 20 4.13 10.57 -9.10
CA PHE A 20 4.96 10.48 -7.90
C PHE A 20 6.04 9.38 -8.01
N ILE A 21 5.67 8.17 -8.46
CA ILE A 21 6.62 7.06 -8.66
C ILE A 21 7.67 7.44 -9.69
N LYS A 22 7.25 8.01 -10.83
CA LYS A 22 8.14 8.43 -11.92
C LYS A 22 9.14 9.48 -11.44
N ASP A 23 8.66 10.55 -10.80
CA ASP A 23 9.47 11.68 -10.33
C ASP A 23 10.47 11.27 -9.24
N ASN A 24 10.13 10.23 -8.47
CA ASN A 24 10.99 9.67 -7.43
C ASN A 24 11.82 8.46 -7.87
N ALA A 25 11.79 8.09 -9.16
CA ALA A 25 12.49 6.92 -9.71
C ALA A 25 12.26 5.63 -8.89
N ILE A 26 11.01 5.38 -8.47
CA ILE A 26 10.64 4.17 -7.75
C ILE A 26 10.43 3.05 -8.77
N ILE A 27 11.35 2.07 -8.79
CA ILE A 27 11.33 0.95 -9.74
C ILE A 27 10.82 -0.36 -9.15
N ASP A 28 10.87 -0.51 -7.82
CA ASP A 28 10.36 -1.70 -7.15
C ASP A 28 8.83 -1.77 -7.25
N LYS A 29 8.34 -2.99 -7.42
CA LYS A 29 6.93 -3.32 -7.57
C LYS A 29 6.40 -4.16 -6.41
N ALA A 30 7.22 -4.50 -5.43
CA ALA A 30 6.76 -5.13 -4.20
C ALA A 30 6.15 -4.09 -3.25
N VAL A 31 4.94 -4.37 -2.74
CA VAL A 31 4.25 -3.52 -1.77
C VAL A 31 3.74 -4.38 -0.62
N VAL A 32 4.10 -4.00 0.61
CA VAL A 32 3.39 -4.47 1.81
C VAL A 32 2.12 -3.64 1.96
N TYR A 33 0.97 -4.29 1.89
CA TYR A 33 -0.34 -3.65 1.98
C TYR A 33 -0.94 -3.88 3.37
N ILE A 34 -1.19 -2.81 4.13
CA ILE A 34 -1.61 -2.88 5.54
C ILE A 34 -3.08 -2.40 5.66
N PRO A 35 -4.07 -3.29 5.58
CA PRO A 35 -5.49 -2.94 5.64
C PRO A 35 -6.04 -2.79 7.06
N THR A 36 -5.22 -2.95 8.09
CA THR A 36 -5.64 -3.11 9.50
C THR A 36 -6.62 -2.04 10.00
N ALA A 37 -6.51 -0.79 9.53
CA ALA A 37 -7.46 0.26 9.92
C ALA A 37 -8.91 -0.08 9.55
N GLY A 38 -9.14 -0.84 8.47
CA GLY A 38 -10.47 -1.26 8.06
C GLY A 38 -11.11 -2.36 8.92
N ASN A 39 -10.37 -3.00 9.83
CA ASN A 39 -10.89 -4.10 10.65
C ASN A 39 -12.07 -3.67 11.56
N VAL A 40 -12.21 -2.36 11.82
CA VAL A 40 -13.23 -1.78 12.70
C VAL A 40 -14.23 -0.88 11.95
N GLU A 41 -14.11 -0.77 10.63
CA GLU A 41 -14.93 0.10 9.80
C GLU A 41 -16.11 -0.67 9.19
N GLU A 42 -17.29 -0.03 9.11
CA GLU A 42 -18.48 -0.65 8.50
C GLU A 42 -18.37 -0.73 6.97
N TYR A 43 -17.67 0.23 6.35
CA TYR A 43 -17.44 0.28 4.91
C TYR A 43 -15.96 0.21 4.59
N THR A 44 -15.54 -0.82 3.85
CA THR A 44 -14.13 -1.08 3.53
C THR A 44 -13.85 -1.19 2.02
N GLY A 45 -14.82 -0.83 1.16
CA GLY A 45 -14.68 -0.97 -0.30
C GLY A 45 -13.44 -0.27 -0.89
N TYR A 46 -13.02 0.85 -0.30
CA TYR A 46 -11.82 1.58 -0.70
C TYR A 46 -10.53 0.77 -0.54
N ILE A 47 -10.50 -0.23 0.35
CA ILE A 47 -9.37 -1.13 0.57
C ILE A 47 -9.19 -2.02 -0.65
N ASP A 48 -10.26 -2.73 -1.06
CA ASP A 48 -10.23 -3.61 -2.22
C ASP A 48 -9.99 -2.85 -3.52
N GLU A 49 -10.59 -1.67 -3.68
CA GLU A 49 -10.36 -0.79 -4.83
C GLU A 49 -8.90 -0.34 -4.90
N GLY A 50 -8.31 0.08 -3.78
CA GLY A 50 -6.90 0.47 -3.72
C GLY A 50 -5.96 -0.69 -4.05
N LYS A 51 -6.26 -1.89 -3.53
CA LYS A 51 -5.53 -3.12 -3.83
C LYS A 51 -5.63 -3.50 -5.30
N LYS A 52 -6.82 -3.42 -5.89
CA LYS A 52 -7.05 -3.68 -7.33
C LYS A 52 -6.24 -2.72 -8.19
N ALA A 53 -6.25 -1.43 -7.85
CA ALA A 53 -5.52 -0.42 -8.59
C ALA A 53 -4.00 -0.64 -8.57
N LEU A 54 -3.43 -1.08 -7.44
CA LEU A 54 -2.03 -1.51 -7.38
C LEU A 54 -1.74 -2.70 -8.31
N LYS A 55 -2.61 -3.71 -8.33
CA LYS A 55 -2.48 -4.87 -9.24
C LYS A 55 -2.53 -4.46 -10.71
N GLU A 56 -3.44 -3.56 -11.09
CA GLU A 56 -3.54 -3.02 -12.45
C GLU A 56 -2.27 -2.26 -12.87
N LEU A 57 -1.51 -1.72 -11.91
CA LEU A 57 -0.20 -1.09 -12.11
C LEU A 57 0.99 -2.08 -12.00
N ASN A 58 0.70 -3.39 -12.02
CA ASN A 58 1.64 -4.51 -11.92
C ASN A 58 2.44 -4.55 -10.60
N PHE A 59 1.89 -4.06 -9.50
CA PHE A 59 2.48 -4.25 -8.18
C PHE A 59 2.19 -5.66 -7.64
N MET A 60 3.21 -6.28 -7.04
CA MET A 60 3.10 -7.50 -6.25
C MET A 60 2.70 -7.11 -4.83
N ILE A 61 1.54 -7.59 -4.39
CA ILE A 61 0.95 -7.20 -3.11
C ILE A 61 1.16 -8.31 -2.09
N ASP A 62 1.76 -7.94 -0.97
CA ASP A 62 1.91 -8.77 0.22
C ASP A 62 1.09 -8.16 1.36
N GLU A 63 -0.07 -8.75 1.64
CA GLU A 63 -0.99 -8.22 2.63
C GLU A 63 -0.53 -8.55 4.05
N LEU A 64 -0.61 -7.56 4.94
CA LEU A 64 -0.18 -7.67 6.32
C LEU A 64 -1.19 -6.99 7.25
N ASP A 65 -2.00 -7.78 7.93
CA ASP A 65 -2.71 -7.29 9.12
C ASP A 65 -1.78 -7.30 10.33
N ILE A 66 -1.36 -6.12 10.77
CA ILE A 66 -0.41 -5.96 11.87
C ILE A 66 -0.95 -6.44 13.23
N THR A 67 -2.26 -6.64 13.38
CA THR A 67 -2.85 -7.16 14.64
C THR A 67 -2.53 -8.65 14.86
N GLN A 68 -2.18 -9.37 13.79
CA GLN A 68 -2.00 -10.82 13.81
C GLN A 68 -0.54 -11.25 14.04
N TYR A 69 0.39 -10.30 14.16
CA TYR A 69 1.83 -10.60 14.19
C TYR A 69 2.57 -9.80 15.26
N SER A 70 3.69 -10.38 15.72
CA SER A 70 4.61 -9.67 16.62
C SER A 70 5.32 -8.51 15.92
N GLU A 71 5.69 -7.48 16.69
CA GLU A 71 6.51 -6.34 16.20
C GLU A 71 7.79 -6.79 15.49
N LYS A 72 8.44 -7.84 16.01
CA LYS A 72 9.64 -8.43 15.41
C LYS A 72 9.37 -8.99 14.01
N PHE A 73 8.22 -9.63 13.81
CA PHE A 73 7.82 -10.14 12.50
C PHE A 73 7.49 -8.99 11.54
N ILE A 74 6.69 -8.02 11.99
CA ILE A 74 6.29 -6.84 11.19
C ILE A 74 7.53 -6.08 10.73
N SER A 75 8.45 -5.78 11.65
CA SER A 75 9.72 -5.09 11.35
C SER A 75 10.59 -5.83 10.34
N LYS A 76 10.56 -7.18 10.36
CA LYS A 76 11.30 -8.00 9.40
C LYS A 76 10.63 -7.99 8.01
N LYS A 77 9.30 -7.98 7.97
CA LYS A 77 8.48 -7.97 6.75
C LYS A 77 8.60 -6.62 6.02
N THR A 78 8.46 -5.50 6.72
CA THR A 78 8.48 -4.14 6.13
C THR A 78 9.86 -3.67 5.67
N ARG A 79 10.94 -4.35 6.08
CA ARG A 79 12.31 -4.10 5.58
C ARG A 79 12.66 -4.86 4.30
N LYS A 80 11.82 -5.79 3.86
CA LYS A 80 12.05 -6.63 2.67
C LYS A 80 11.47 -6.06 1.38
N CYS A 81 10.65 -5.02 1.48
CA CYS A 81 10.08 -4.26 0.37
C CYS A 81 10.60 -2.83 0.42
#